data_AF-A0A7Z8WJ38-F1
#
_entry.id   AF-A0A7Z8WJ38-F1
#
_cell.length_a   1.000
_cell.length_b   1.000
_cell.length_c   1.000
_cell.angle_alpha   90.00
_cell.angle_beta   90.00
_cell.angle_gamma   90.00
#
_symmetry.space_group_name_H-M   'P 1'
#
loop_
_entity.id
_entity.type
_entity.pdbx_description
1 polymer ?
#
loop_
_entity_poly.entity_id
_entity_poly.type
_entity_poly.pdbx_seq_one_letter_code
_entity_poly.pdbx_strand_id
1 'polypeptide(L)'
;MDNNKLKVCKYTFRSEPKDSEVLDFIFHDLIPLLNSTSGVKNSIDNKKKKTINPKRLIKLAAKEMKNQGVSNKSYEALRIELEQKKKTKKCITRQKKEELKEKKRQLKIRKRKAKHRGR
;
A
#
# COMPACT_ATOMS: atom_id res chain seq x y z
N MET A 1 20.48 -38.01 19.69
CA MET A 1 20.26 -37.09 20.83
C MET A 1 19.95 -35.73 20.29
N ASP A 2 18.67 -35.40 20.42
CA ASP A 2 18.03 -34.11 20.27
C ASP A 2 18.97 -32.92 20.33
N ASN A 3 18.83 -31.99 19.39
CA ASN A 3 18.71 -30.58 19.73
C ASN A 3 18.46 -29.80 18.45
N ASN A 4 17.19 -29.50 18.17
CA ASN A 4 16.76 -28.44 17.25
C ASN A 4 17.18 -27.04 17.78
N LYS A 5 18.45 -26.92 18.18
CA LYS A 5 19.07 -25.77 18.81
C LYS A 5 20.23 -25.37 17.94
N LEU A 6 20.17 -24.16 17.40
CA LEU A 6 21.28 -23.57 16.69
C LEU A 6 22.29 -23.09 17.73
N LYS A 7 23.52 -23.61 17.65
CA LYS A 7 24.66 -23.09 18.39
C LYS A 7 25.30 -22.01 17.54
N VAL A 8 25.43 -20.81 18.08
CA VAL A 8 26.12 -19.69 17.44
C VAL A 8 27.24 -19.25 18.36
N CYS A 9 28.45 -19.15 17.80
CA CYS A 9 29.60 -18.57 18.48
C CYS A 9 30.16 -17.40 17.66
N LYS A 10 30.61 -16.35 18.33
CA LYS A 10 31.33 -15.23 17.73
C LYS A 10 32.65 -15.06 18.46
N TYR A 11 33.75 -15.13 17.71
CA TYR A 11 35.07 -14.75 18.19
C TYR A 11 35.57 -13.56 17.37
N THR A 12 36.03 -12.50 18.06
CA THR A 12 36.48 -11.26 17.42
C THR A 12 37.96 -11.03 17.66
N PHE A 13 38.76 -11.13 16.60
CA PHE A 13 40.13 -10.64 16.60
C PHE A 13 40.08 -9.11 16.58
N ARG A 14 40.68 -8.45 17.59
CA ARG A 14 40.57 -7.00 17.79
C ARG A 14 41.37 -6.20 16.76
N SER A 15 42.59 -6.65 16.46
CA SER A 15 43.47 -6.14 15.41
C SER A 15 43.56 -7.16 14.28
N GLU A 16 44.21 -6.80 13.16
CA GLU A 16 44.50 -7.76 12.09
C GLU A 16 45.28 -8.95 12.66
N PRO A 17 44.71 -10.18 12.60
CA PRO A 17 45.32 -11.33 13.24
C PRO A 17 46.50 -11.82 12.41
N LYS A 18 47.56 -12.26 13.09
CA LYS A 18 48.66 -12.96 12.42
C LYS A 18 48.29 -14.42 12.19
N ASP A 19 48.84 -15.02 11.16
CA ASP A 19 48.57 -16.43 10.81
C ASP A 19 48.83 -17.39 11.98
N SER A 20 49.86 -17.12 12.80
CA SER A 20 50.14 -17.91 14.01
C SER A 20 49.02 -17.85 15.04
N GLU A 21 48.45 -16.67 15.27
CA GLU A 21 47.36 -16.46 16.25
C GLU A 21 46.06 -17.13 15.79
N VAL A 22 45.83 -17.18 14.47
CA VAL A 22 44.68 -17.89 13.88
C VAL A 22 44.84 -19.40 14.06
N LEU A 23 46.04 -19.93 13.83
CA LEU A 23 46.33 -21.36 14.00
C LEU A 23 46.19 -21.77 15.47
N ASP A 24 46.75 -20.99 16.40
CA ASP A 24 46.63 -21.26 17.84
C ASP A 24 45.16 -21.27 18.28
N PHE A 25 44.37 -20.31 17.80
CA PHE A 25 42.93 -20.26 18.08
C PHE A 25 42.20 -21.52 17.56
N ILE A 26 42.53 -22.00 16.35
CA ILE A 26 41.92 -23.21 15.78
C ILE A 26 42.24 -24.44 16.60
N PHE A 27 43.50 -24.61 17.02
CA PHE A 27 43.94 -25.83 17.71
C PHE A 27 43.57 -25.87 19.20
N HIS A 28 43.56 -24.72 19.87
CA HIS A 28 43.41 -24.68 21.34
C HIS A 28 42.05 -24.14 21.80
N ASP A 29 41.54 -23.09 21.17
CA ASP A 29 40.41 -22.33 21.74
C ASP A 29 39.07 -22.61 21.04
N LEU A 30 39.09 -23.02 19.77
CA LEU A 30 37.88 -23.24 18.96
C LEU A 30 36.99 -24.36 19.52
N ILE A 31 37.58 -25.50 19.87
CA ILE A 31 36.84 -26.68 20.36
C ILE A 31 36.22 -26.43 21.75
N PRO A 32 36.95 -25.89 22.74
CA PRO A 32 36.35 -25.47 24.02
C PRO A 32 35.23 -24.43 23.85
N LEU A 33 35.42 -23.48 22.94
CA LEU A 33 34.45 -22.42 22.68
C LEU A 33 33.15 -22.95 22.03
N LEU A 34 33.26 -23.94 21.13
CA LEU A 34 32.11 -24.61 20.52
C LEU A 34 31.36 -25.51 21.51
N ASN A 35 32.09 -26.10 22.46
CA ASN A 35 31.51 -26.95 23.50
C ASN A 35 30.80 -26.14 24.60
N SER A 36 31.34 -24.98 24.96
CA SER A 36 30.76 -24.07 25.96
C SER A 36 29.56 -23.27 25.46
N THR A 37 29.35 -23.16 24.15
CA THR A 37 28.21 -22.42 23.61
C THR A 37 26.90 -23.18 23.83
N SER A 38 26.04 -22.59 24.67
CA SER A 38 24.68 -23.09 24.93
C SER A 38 23.80 -22.87 23.70
N GLY A 39 23.23 -23.95 23.17
CA GLY A 39 22.39 -23.88 21.97
C GLY A 39 21.12 -23.07 22.23
N VAL A 40 20.91 -22.02 21.44
CA VAL A 40 19.65 -21.30 21.43
C VAL A 40 18.64 -22.20 20.72
N LYS A 41 17.52 -22.55 21.37
CA LYS A 41 16.41 -23.20 20.64
C LYS A 41 16.10 -22.32 19.45
N ASN A 42 16.09 -22.91 18.25
CA ASN A 42 15.59 -22.25 17.05
C ASN A 42 14.13 -21.86 17.31
N SER A 43 13.96 -20.72 17.95
CA SER A 43 12.75 -19.94 17.89
C SER A 43 12.88 -19.25 16.53
N ILE A 44 12.82 -20.06 15.46
CA ILE A 44 12.10 -19.61 14.28
C ILE A 44 10.80 -19.16 14.91
N ASP A 45 10.70 -17.86 15.01
CA ASP A 45 9.65 -17.17 15.73
C ASP A 45 8.42 -17.47 14.89
N ASN A 46 7.86 -18.66 15.13
CA ASN A 46 6.47 -18.96 15.03
C ASN A 46 5.84 -18.00 16.04
N LYS A 47 5.89 -16.69 15.75
CA LYS A 47 4.84 -15.76 16.07
C LYS A 47 3.64 -16.44 15.48
N LYS A 48 3.05 -17.33 16.29
CA LYS A 48 1.85 -18.06 15.98
C LYS A 48 0.93 -16.95 15.50
N LYS A 49 0.68 -16.90 14.19
CA LYS A 49 -0.29 -15.96 13.63
C LYS A 49 -1.48 -16.15 14.53
N LYS A 50 -1.82 -15.13 15.34
CA LYS A 50 -2.81 -15.26 16.42
C LYS A 50 -3.97 -16.04 15.84
N THR A 51 -4.29 -17.19 16.42
CA THR A 51 -5.29 -18.10 15.85
C THR A 51 -6.59 -17.32 15.70
N ILE A 52 -6.91 -16.93 14.47
CA ILE A 52 -8.12 -16.19 14.18
C ILE A 52 -9.26 -17.17 14.40
N ASN A 53 -10.24 -16.79 15.21
CA ASN A 53 -11.42 -17.62 15.45
C ASN A 53 -12.01 -18.07 14.09
N PRO A 54 -12.34 -19.36 13.89
CA PRO A 54 -12.85 -19.87 12.61
C PRO A 54 -14.05 -19.07 12.10
N LYS A 55 -14.92 -18.58 12.99
CA LYS A 55 -16.05 -17.70 12.64
C LYS A 55 -15.60 -16.38 12.00
N ARG A 56 -14.47 -15.82 12.44
CA ARG A 56 -13.89 -14.60 11.87
C ARG A 56 -13.20 -14.88 10.53
N LEU A 57 -12.56 -16.04 10.38
CA LEU A 57 -11.94 -16.46 9.12
C LEU A 57 -13.00 -16.66 8.02
N ILE A 58 -14.11 -17.33 8.34
CA ILE A 58 -15.26 -17.52 7.43
C ILE A 58 -15.86 -16.16 7.01
N LYS A 59 -16.01 -15.22 7.95
CA LYS A 59 -16.51 -13.87 7.64
C LYS A 59 -15.58 -13.09 6.70
N LEU A 60 -14.26 -13.23 6.86
CA LEU A 60 -13.29 -12.56 5.99
C LEU A 60 -13.34 -13.14 4.57
N ALA A 61 -13.35 -14.48 4.45
CA ALA A 61 -13.49 -15.15 3.17
C ALA A 61 -14.80 -14.76 2.44
N ALA A 62 -15.93 -14.73 3.16
CA ALA A 62 -17.21 -14.30 2.59
C ALA A 62 -17.19 -12.83 2.13
N LYS A 63 -16.48 -11.95 2.84
CA LYS A 63 -16.31 -10.54 2.47
C LYS A 63 -15.46 -10.38 1.20
N GLU A 64 -14.38 -11.15 1.10
CA GLU A 64 -13.52 -11.17 -0.10
C GLU A 64 -14.27 -11.71 -1.32
N MET A 65 -14.97 -12.84 -1.17
CA MET A 65 -15.79 -13.42 -2.23
C MET A 65 -16.90 -12.48 -2.71
N LYS A 66 -17.54 -11.74 -1.79
CA LYS A 66 -18.55 -10.73 -2.14
C LYS A 66 -17.96 -9.57 -2.97
N ASN A 67 -16.69 -9.26 -2.77
CA ASN A 67 -15.99 -8.21 -3.51
C ASN A 67 -15.48 -8.71 -4.87
N GLN A 68 -15.21 -10.01 -5.02
CA GLN A 68 -14.60 -10.64 -6.21
C GLN A 68 -15.59 -11.27 -7.21
N GLY A 69 -16.85 -10.83 -7.25
CA GLY A 69 -17.79 -11.26 -8.31
C GLY A 69 -17.52 -10.56 -9.65
N VAL A 70 -17.56 -11.30 -10.77
CA VAL A 70 -17.47 -10.76 -12.14
C VAL A 70 -18.55 -9.69 -12.40
N SER A 71 -19.72 -9.85 -11.78
CA SER A 71 -20.84 -8.89 -11.83
C SER A 71 -20.54 -7.53 -11.17
N ASN A 72 -19.62 -7.48 -10.20
CA ASN A 72 -19.30 -6.25 -9.48
C ASN A 72 -18.49 -5.26 -10.33
N LYS A 73 -17.62 -5.77 -11.22
CA LYS A 73 -16.82 -4.94 -12.14
C LYS A 73 -17.72 -4.17 -13.12
N SER A 74 -18.76 -4.82 -13.64
CA SER A 74 -19.74 -4.20 -14.54
C SER A 74 -20.53 -3.10 -13.82
N TYR A 75 -20.92 -3.35 -12.58
CA TYR A 75 -21.63 -2.38 -11.75
C TYR A 75 -20.75 -1.17 -11.39
N GLU A 76 -19.47 -1.42 -11.07
CA GLU A 76 -18.48 -0.37 -10.81
C GLU A 76 -18.23 0.49 -12.07
N ALA A 77 -18.09 -0.14 -13.24
CA ALA A 77 -17.95 0.57 -14.51
C ALA A 77 -19.16 1.48 -14.80
N LEU A 78 -20.39 0.97 -14.62
CA LEU A 78 -21.61 1.76 -14.75
C LEU A 78 -21.66 2.93 -13.76
N ARG A 79 -21.24 2.71 -12.51
CA ARG A 79 -21.18 3.76 -11.49
C ARG A 79 -20.23 4.88 -11.91
N ILE A 80 -19.03 4.54 -12.39
CA ILE A 80 -18.04 5.50 -12.88
C ILE A 80 -18.59 6.27 -14.09
N GLU A 81 -19.20 5.60 -15.05
CA GLU A 81 -19.78 6.23 -16.24
C GLU A 81 -20.89 7.23 -15.88
N LEU A 82 -21.78 6.87 -14.96
CA LEU A 82 -22.84 7.76 -14.47
C LEU A 82 -22.27 9.01 -13.78
N GLU A 83 -21.20 8.85 -13.01
CA GLU A 83 -20.54 9.96 -12.32
C GLU A 83 -19.88 10.93 -13.31
N GLN A 84 -19.21 10.40 -14.35
CA GLN A 84 -18.65 11.19 -15.44
C GLN A 84 -19.76 11.93 -16.20
N LYS A 85 -20.86 11.25 -16.57
CA LYS A 85 -22.02 11.88 -17.24
C LYS A 85 -22.64 13.00 -16.43
N LYS A 86 -22.69 12.88 -15.09
CA LYS A 86 -23.16 13.96 -14.20
C LYS A 86 -22.25 15.18 -14.28
N LYS A 87 -20.93 14.99 -14.24
CA LYS A 87 -19.93 16.07 -14.32
C LYS A 87 -19.99 16.78 -15.67
N THR A 88 -20.05 16.04 -16.78
CA THR A 88 -20.14 16.63 -18.13
C THR A 88 -21.42 17.41 -18.33
N LYS A 89 -22.58 16.87 -17.92
CA LYS A 89 -23.87 17.59 -17.97
C LYS A 89 -23.82 18.89 -17.17
N LYS A 90 -23.22 18.89 -15.97
CA LYS A 90 -23.08 20.10 -15.14
C LYS A 90 -22.21 21.17 -15.84
N CYS A 91 -21.12 20.76 -16.48
CA CYS A 91 -20.26 21.67 -17.24
C CYS A 91 -21.00 22.28 -18.43
N ILE A 92 -21.62 21.45 -19.28
CA ILE A 92 -22.35 21.89 -20.47
C ILE A 92 -23.51 22.82 -20.12
N THR A 93 -24.29 22.48 -19.09
CA THR A 93 -25.42 23.32 -18.66
C THR A 93 -24.97 24.66 -18.10
N ARG A 94 -23.85 24.70 -17.36
CA ARG A 94 -23.26 25.96 -16.90
C ARG A 94 -22.84 26.84 -18.08
N GLN A 95 -22.08 26.27 -19.02
CA GLN A 95 -21.61 26.99 -20.20
C GLN A 95 -22.76 27.56 -21.03
N LYS A 96 -23.80 26.76 -21.31
CA LYS A 96 -25.00 27.22 -22.03
C LYS A 96 -25.70 28.39 -21.32
N LYS A 97 -25.79 28.34 -19.98
CA LYS A 97 -26.39 29.44 -19.20
C LYS A 97 -25.57 30.73 -19.30
N GLU A 98 -24.25 30.62 -19.23
CA GLU A 98 -23.33 31.75 -19.37
C GLU A 98 -23.41 32.38 -20.77
N GLU A 99 -23.39 31.56 -21.83
CA GLU A 99 -23.55 32.03 -23.21
C GLU A 99 -24.89 32.76 -23.44
N LEU A 100 -25.98 32.23 -22.89
CA LEU A 100 -27.29 32.89 -22.97
C LEU A 100 -27.32 34.23 -22.22
N LYS A 101 -26.63 34.31 -21.06
CA LYS A 101 -26.51 35.54 -20.27
C LYS A 101 -25.70 36.59 -21.02
N GLU A 102 -24.58 36.19 -21.63
CA GLU A 102 -23.73 37.02 -22.49
C GLU A 102 -24.53 37.58 -23.67
N LYS A 103 -25.24 36.72 -24.42
CA LYS A 103 -26.09 37.13 -25.55
C LYS A 103 -27.14 38.15 -25.14
N LYS A 104 -27.86 37.91 -24.02
CA LYS A 104 -28.86 38.85 -23.49
C LYS A 104 -28.24 40.20 -23.11
N ARG A 105 -27.05 40.19 -22.50
CA ARG A 105 -26.30 41.41 -22.15
C ARG A 105 -25.90 42.20 -23.40
N GLN A 106 -25.33 41.53 -24.41
CA GLN A 106 -24.95 42.16 -25.67
C GLN A 106 -26.15 42.79 -26.38
N LEU A 107 -27.30 42.11 -26.40
CA LEU A 107 -28.54 42.66 -26.96
C LEU A 107 -28.99 43.93 -26.22
N LYS A 108 -28.94 43.94 -24.88
CA LYS A 108 -29.27 45.12 -24.06
C LYS A 108 -28.33 46.30 -24.37
N ILE A 109 -27.03 46.04 -24.49
CA ILE A 109 -26.03 47.07 -24.84
C ILE A 109 -26.32 47.65 -26.23
N ARG A 110 -26.55 46.79 -27.24
CA ARG A 110 -26.91 47.22 -28.60
C ARG A 110 -28.17 48.08 -28.61
N LYS A 111 -29.24 47.65 -27.92
CA LYS A 111 -30.49 48.43 -27.79
C LYS A 111 -30.25 49.78 -27.11
N ARG A 112 -29.45 49.84 -26.04
CA ARG A 112 -29.10 51.10 -25.36
C ARG A 112 -28.34 52.05 -26.29
N LYS A 113 -27.36 51.55 -27.04
CA LYS A 113 -26.59 52.34 -28.02
C LYS A 113 -27.48 52.87 -29.15
N ALA A 114 -28.39 52.05 -29.68
CA ALA A 114 -29.34 52.47 -30.72
C ALA A 114 -30.28 53.57 -30.23
N LYS A 115 -30.84 53.45 -29.02
CA LYS A 115 -31.67 54.49 -28.41
C LYS A 115 -30.93 55.84 -28.24
N HIS A 116 -29.64 55.80 -27.94
CA HIS A 116 -28.84 57.02 -27.76
C HIS A 116 -28.41 57.66 -29.09
N ARG A 117 -28.31 56.88 -30.18
CA ARG A 117 -27.94 57.38 -31.52
C ARG A 117 -29.12 57.96 -32.31
N GLY A 118 -30.35 57.76 -31.84
CA GLY A 118 -31.59 58.23 -32.47
C GLY A 118 -32.14 59.52 -31.87
N ARG A 119 -31.26 60.43 -31.45
CA ARG A 119 -31.55 61.84 -31.14
C ARG A 119 -30.41 62.68 -31.68
#